data_AF-A0A3L7YBI4-F1
#
_entry.id   AF-A0A3L7YBI4-F1
#
_cell.length_a   1.000
_cell.length_b   1.000
_cell.length_c   1.000
_cell.angle_alpha   90.00
_cell.angle_beta   90.00
_cell.angle_gamma   90.00
#
_symmetry.space_group_name_H-M   'P 1'
#
loop_
_entity.id
_entity.type
_entity.pdbx_description
1 polymer ?
#
loop_
_entity_poly.entity_id
_entity_poly.type
_entity_poly.pdbx_seq_one_letter_code
_entity_poly.pdbx_strand_id
1 'polypeptide(L)'
;QTDPAADQNYAIAALTALFIEIKNKNTHVIVERIVADIDAIVKQVRFDGWQTTSQGEREVQQALRRALHKYKLHTDQELFEKAYGYIRQYY
;
A
#
# COMPACT_ATOMS: atom_id res chain seq x y z
N GLN A 1 -19.98 -17.32 -3.90
CA GLN A 1 -19.40 -17.03 -2.58
C GLN A 1 -17.89 -17.05 -2.79
N THR A 2 -17.29 -15.88 -2.99
CA THR A 2 -15.84 -15.73 -3.19
C THR A 2 -15.24 -15.42 -1.83
N ASP A 3 -14.46 -16.36 -1.31
CA ASP A 3 -13.77 -16.24 -0.03
C ASP A 3 -12.87 -15.00 -0.02
N PRO A 4 -13.11 -13.99 0.84
CA PRO A 4 -12.35 -12.75 0.88
C PRO A 4 -10.86 -12.94 1.24
N ALA A 5 -10.49 -14.12 1.74
CA ALA A 5 -9.11 -14.49 2.00
C ALA A 5 -8.32 -14.80 0.71
N ALA A 6 -8.99 -15.27 -0.35
CA ALA A 6 -8.34 -15.55 -1.63
C ALA A 6 -7.95 -14.23 -2.32
N ASP A 7 -8.87 -13.25 -2.35
CA ASP A 7 -8.63 -11.93 -2.94
C ASP A 7 -7.46 -11.18 -2.28
N GLN A 8 -7.32 -11.25 -0.96
CA GLN A 8 -6.19 -10.66 -0.23
C GLN A 8 -4.84 -11.29 -0.62
N ASN A 9 -4.79 -12.60 -0.85
CA ASN A 9 -3.56 -13.26 -1.27
C ASN A 9 -3.16 -12.91 -2.71
N TYR A 10 -4.15 -12.79 -3.61
CA TYR A 10 -3.92 -12.33 -4.98
C TYR A 10 -3.45 -10.87 -5.02
N ALA A 11 -4.00 -10.04 -4.14
CA ALA A 11 -3.55 -8.69 -3.94
C ALA A 11 -2.04 -8.67 -3.66
N ILE A 12 -1.61 -9.39 -2.63
CA ILE A 12 -0.24 -9.32 -2.13
C ILE A 12 0.73 -9.81 -3.21
N ALA A 13 0.36 -10.88 -3.92
CA ALA A 13 1.14 -11.41 -5.03
C ALA A 13 1.30 -10.41 -6.18
N ALA A 14 0.24 -9.67 -6.53
CA ALA A 14 0.29 -8.66 -7.59
C ALA A 14 1.17 -7.45 -7.23
N LEU A 15 1.14 -6.99 -5.97
CA LEU A 15 2.06 -5.97 -5.48
C LEU A 15 3.50 -6.42 -5.55
N THR A 16 3.76 -7.65 -5.07
CA THR A 16 5.11 -8.20 -5.06
C THR A 16 5.65 -8.27 -6.48
N ALA A 17 4.91 -8.85 -7.44
CA ALA A 17 5.34 -8.93 -8.83
C ALA A 17 5.63 -7.55 -9.45
N LEU A 18 4.75 -6.56 -9.21
CA LEU A 18 4.90 -5.20 -9.75
C LEU A 18 6.14 -4.48 -9.19
N PHE A 19 6.50 -4.73 -7.93
CA PHE A 19 7.67 -4.15 -7.30
C PHE A 19 8.98 -4.89 -7.62
N ILE A 20 8.92 -6.18 -7.96
CA ILE A 20 10.07 -6.95 -8.45
C ILE A 20 10.56 -6.44 -9.79
N GLU A 21 9.64 -6.10 -10.68
CA GLU A 21 9.94 -5.61 -12.02
C GLU A 21 10.66 -4.25 -11.99
N ILE A 22 10.48 -3.46 -10.92
CA ILE A 22 10.96 -2.07 -10.86
C ILE A 22 12.45 -1.94 -10.51
N LYS A 23 13.11 -2.82 -9.73
CA LYS A 23 14.50 -2.53 -9.28
C LYS A 23 15.44 -3.72 -9.04
N ASN A 24 16.66 -3.56 -9.58
CA ASN A 24 17.84 -4.40 -9.45
C ASN A 24 18.20 -4.79 -7.99
N LYS A 25 18.11 -6.10 -7.72
CA LYS A 25 18.93 -6.98 -6.87
C LYS A 25 19.17 -6.72 -5.37
N ASN A 26 18.92 -5.55 -4.77
CA ASN A 26 19.10 -5.35 -3.31
C ASN A 26 17.82 -4.97 -2.53
N THR A 27 16.68 -4.85 -3.22
CA THR A 27 15.52 -4.11 -2.70
C THR A 27 14.34 -4.99 -2.23
N HIS A 28 14.31 -6.28 -2.57
CA HIS A 28 13.15 -7.15 -2.34
C HIS A 28 12.65 -7.16 -0.89
N VAL A 29 13.57 -7.29 0.07
CA VAL A 29 13.26 -7.29 1.51
C VAL A 29 12.70 -5.94 1.99
N ILE A 30 13.10 -4.84 1.35
CA ILE A 30 12.62 -3.49 1.69
C ILE A 30 11.18 -3.32 1.20
N VAL A 31 10.83 -3.86 0.04
CA VAL A 31 9.47 -3.80 -0.51
C VAL A 31 8.47 -4.51 0.38
N GLU A 32 8.73 -5.77 0.75
CA GLU A 32 7.82 -6.54 1.61
C GLU A 32 7.59 -5.83 2.96
N ARG A 33 8.64 -5.20 3.50
CA ARG A 33 8.55 -4.37 4.71
C ARG A 33 7.74 -3.11 4.50
N ILE A 34 7.88 -2.42 3.36
CA ILE A 34 7.08 -1.24 3.02
C ILE A 34 5.60 -1.62 2.91
N VAL A 35 5.28 -2.71 2.21
CA VAL A 35 3.91 -3.19 2.05
C VAL A 35 3.32 -3.56 3.41
N ALA A 36 4.06 -4.26 4.27
CA ALA A 36 3.61 -4.59 5.62
C ALA A 36 3.44 -3.34 6.52
N ASP A 37 4.32 -2.33 6.42
CA ASP A 37 4.18 -1.06 7.14
C ASP A 37 2.91 -0.31 6.66
N ILE A 38 2.69 -0.25 5.34
CA ILE A 38 1.51 0.37 4.73
C ILE A 38 0.23 -0.36 5.15
N ASP A 39 0.23 -1.69 5.10
CA ASP A 39 -0.89 -2.55 5.51
C ASP A 39 -1.28 -2.31 6.97
N ALA A 40 -0.29 -2.31 7.87
CA ALA A 40 -0.50 -2.02 9.29
C ALA A 40 -1.06 -0.62 9.50
N ILE A 41 -0.51 0.38 8.79
CA ILE A 41 -0.97 1.76 8.87
C ILE A 41 -2.42 1.89 8.38
N VAL A 42 -2.74 1.34 7.21
CA VAL A 42 -4.09 1.37 6.63
C VAL A 42 -5.07 0.68 7.58
N LYS A 43 -4.71 -0.46 8.18
CA LYS A 43 -5.54 -1.13 9.20
C LYS A 43 -5.80 -0.26 10.43
N GLN A 44 -4.87 0.63 10.80
CA GLN A 44 -5.07 1.57 11.91
C GLN A 44 -5.95 2.76 11.56
N VAL A 45 -5.85 3.29 10.33
CA VAL A 45 -6.63 4.47 9.89
C VAL A 45 -7.95 4.11 9.18
N ARG A 46 -8.15 2.84 8.83
CA ARG A 46 -9.38 2.32 8.23
C ARG A 46 -10.48 2.27 9.30
N PHE A 47 -11.21 3.37 9.43
CA PHE A 47 -12.58 3.28 9.88
C PHE A 47 -13.48 2.83 8.71
N ASP A 48 -14.62 2.23 9.05
CA ASP A 48 -15.59 1.76 8.05
C ASP A 48 -16.04 2.94 7.16
N GLY A 49 -15.89 2.80 5.84
CA GLY A 49 -16.22 3.87 4.89
C GLY A 49 -15.18 4.98 4.73
N TRP A 50 -13.90 4.78 5.08
CA TRP A 50 -12.86 5.80 4.82
C TRP A 50 -12.79 6.25 3.35
N GLN A 51 -13.10 5.36 2.40
CA GLN A 51 -13.13 5.66 0.95
C GLN A 51 -14.28 6.59 0.53
N THR A 52 -15.33 6.75 1.35
CA THR A 52 -16.51 7.56 1.01
C THR A 52 -16.41 8.98 1.57
N THR A 53 -15.38 9.28 2.35
CA THR A 53 -15.18 10.59 2.97
C THR A 53 -13.84 11.19 2.56
N SER A 54 -13.83 12.48 2.23
CA SER A 54 -12.58 13.19 1.91
C SER A 54 -11.61 13.25 3.09
N GLN A 55 -12.12 13.12 4.32
CA GLN A 55 -11.29 13.03 5.52
C GLN A 55 -10.56 11.68 5.61
N GLY A 56 -11.25 10.56 5.36
CA GLY A 56 -10.64 9.23 5.36
C GLY A 56 -9.61 9.07 4.24
N GLU A 57 -9.90 9.54 3.03
CA GLU A 57 -8.92 9.55 1.94
C GLU A 57 -7.66 10.36 2.29
N ARG A 58 -7.83 11.53 2.94
CA ARG A 58 -6.69 12.35 3.39
C ARG A 58 -5.86 11.68 4.48
N GLU A 59 -6.51 11.02 5.44
CA GLU A 59 -5.84 10.25 6.50
C GLU A 59 -4.97 9.14 5.89
N VAL A 60 -5.52 8.36 4.97
CA VAL A 60 -4.78 7.29 4.28
C VAL A 60 -3.62 7.84 3.45
N GLN A 61 -3.82 8.93 2.71
CA GLN A 61 -2.74 9.56 1.94
C GLN A 61 -1.60 10.08 2.83
N GLN A 62 -1.93 10.71 3.96
CA GLN A 62 -0.91 11.19 4.91
C GLN A 62 -0.16 10.02 5.54
N ALA A 63 -0.87 8.97 5.91
CA ALA A 63 -0.29 7.80 6.54
C ALA A 63 0.63 7.03 5.56
N LEU A 64 0.22 6.89 4.30
CA LEU A 64 1.06 6.38 3.21
C LEU A 64 2.31 7.25 2.98
N ARG A 65 2.17 8.58 2.96
CA ARG A 65 3.34 9.48 2.84
C ARG A 65 4.31 9.31 3.99
N ARG A 66 3.83 9.17 5.23
CA ARG A 66 4.68 8.93 6.40
C ARG A 66 5.41 7.58 6.30
N ALA A 67 4.73 6.54 5.83
CA ALA A 67 5.32 5.23 5.58
C ALA A 67 6.47 5.34 4.57
N LEU A 68 6.23 5.93 3.39
CA LEU A 68 7.25 6.11 2.35
C LEU A 68 8.39 7.03 2.80
N HIS A 69 8.11 8.02 3.66
CA HIS A 69 9.13 8.91 4.20
C HIS A 69 10.17 8.17 5.04
N LYS A 70 9.75 7.19 5.84
CA LYS A 70 10.63 6.30 6.64
C LYS A 70 11.69 5.59 5.77
N TYR A 71 11.33 5.28 4.53
CA TYR A 71 12.19 4.62 3.55
C TYR A 71 12.87 5.60 2.58
N LYS A 72 12.70 6.92 2.78
CA LYS A 72 13.14 7.98 1.86
C LYS A 72 12.60 7.84 0.43
N LEU A 73 11.43 7.21 0.28
CA LEU A 73 10.75 7.01 -1.01
C LEU A 73 9.59 7.99 -1.25
N HIS A 74 9.36 8.92 -0.31
CA HIS A 74 8.30 9.94 -0.40
C HIS A 74 8.42 10.90 -1.60
N THR A 75 9.57 10.96 -2.25
CA THR A 75 9.82 11.76 -3.46
C THR A 75 9.38 11.05 -4.74
N ASP A 76 9.13 9.75 -4.66
CA ASP A 76 8.80 8.90 -5.80
C ASP A 76 7.28 8.91 -6.01
N GLN A 77 6.82 9.81 -6.88
CA GLN A 77 5.38 10.07 -7.06
C GLN A 77 4.66 8.88 -7.70
N GLU A 78 5.28 8.22 -8.68
CA GLU A 78 4.72 7.03 -9.31
C GLU A 78 4.54 5.89 -8.29
N LEU A 79 5.51 5.73 -7.38
CA LEU A 79 5.42 4.77 -6.29
C LEU A 79 4.25 5.08 -5.35
N PHE A 80 4.07 6.36 -5.01
CA PHE A 80 2.96 6.81 -4.17
C PHE A 80 1.61 6.52 -4.84
N GLU A 81 1.47 6.83 -6.13
CA GLU A 81 0.24 6.59 -6.89
C GLU A 81 -0.08 5.10 -7.02
N LYS A 82 0.93 4.26 -7.31
CA LYS A 82 0.78 2.80 -7.35
C LYS A 82 0.36 2.22 -5.99
N ALA A 83 1.03 2.64 -4.92
CA ALA A 83 0.71 2.18 -3.57
C ALA A 83 -0.69 2.65 -3.13
N TYR A 84 -1.05 3.91 -3.39
CA TYR A 84 -2.38 4.44 -3.06
C TYR A 84 -3.49 3.76 -3.88
N GLY A 85 -3.26 3.56 -5.17
CA GLY A 85 -4.18 2.84 -6.06
C GLY A 85 -4.42 1.43 -5.56
N TYR A 86 -3.37 0.73 -5.14
CA TYR A 86 -3.49 -0.59 -4.56
C TYR A 86 -4.31 -0.60 -3.26
N ILE A 87 -4.04 0.33 -2.33
CA ILE A 87 -4.84 0.46 -1.10
C ILE A 87 -6.32 0.64 -1.45
N ARG A 88 -6.66 1.52 -2.41
CA ARG A 88 -8.05 1.71 -2.84
C ARG A 88 -8.68 0.46 -3.48
N GLN A 89 -7.90 -0.38 -4.14
CA GLN A 89 -8.42 -1.58 -4.79
C GLN A 89 -8.70 -2.72 -3.81
N TYR A 90 -7.94 -2.81 -2.71
CA TYR A 90 -7.99 -3.98 -1.82
C TYR A 90 -8.47 -3.69 -0.40
N TYR A 91 -8.68 -2.43 -0.01
CA TYR A 91 -9.07 -1.99 1.34
C TYR A 91 -10.26 -1.02 1.38
#